data_AF-A0A8C5Z8Y6-F1
#
_entry.id   AF-A0A8C5Z8Y6-F1
#
_cell.length_a   1.000
_cell.length_b   1.000
_cell.length_c   1.000
_cell.angle_alpha   90.00
_cell.angle_beta   90.00
_cell.angle_gamma   90.00
#
_symmetry.space_group_name_H-M   'P 1'
#
loop_
_entity.id
_entity.type
_entity.pdbx_description
1 polymer ?
#
loop_
_entity_poly.entity_id
_entity_poly.type
_entity_poly.pdbx_seq_one_letter_code
_entity_poly.pdbx_strand_id
1 'polypeptide(L)'
;SFPRTSRCLSIMFPRASALAKCMATVHRRGLLTSGAQSLVSKPVSEGDPEMFDILQQERHRQKHSITLIPSENFTSKAVMDLLGSELQNKYSEGYPGERYYGGNEIIDKSESLCQARALELYGLDPAKWGVNVQPLSGAPANLYVYSAIMNVGERLMGLDLPDGGH
;
A
#
# COMPACT_ATOMS: atom_id res chain seq x y z
N SER A 1 -2.51 52.06 0.82
CA SER A 1 -2.61 52.86 -0.42
C SER A 1 -2.24 51.97 -1.60
N PHE A 2 -3.17 51.84 -2.53
CA PHE A 2 -3.24 50.99 -3.73
C PHE A 2 -1.99 50.96 -4.65
N PRO A 3 -1.92 50.08 -5.69
CA PRO A 3 -2.98 49.16 -6.18
C PRO A 3 -2.54 47.72 -6.53
N ARG A 4 -3.50 46.79 -6.37
CA ARG A 4 -3.65 45.60 -7.22
C ARG A 4 -3.94 46.04 -8.66
N THR A 5 -3.16 45.59 -9.63
CA THR A 5 -3.53 45.67 -11.06
C THR A 5 -3.78 44.28 -11.59
N SER A 6 -5.07 44.00 -11.77
CA SER A 6 -5.59 42.87 -12.52
C SER A 6 -5.22 43.07 -13.99
N ARG A 7 -4.31 42.25 -14.53
CA ARG A 7 -4.18 42.07 -15.98
C ARG A 7 -4.82 40.75 -16.35
N CYS A 8 -6.10 40.82 -16.71
CA CYS A 8 -6.75 39.83 -17.56
C CYS A 8 -5.91 39.69 -18.82
N LEU A 9 -5.16 38.59 -18.94
CA LEU A 9 -4.63 38.16 -20.22
C LEU A 9 -5.79 37.50 -20.96
N SER A 10 -6.53 38.30 -21.75
CA SER A 10 -7.48 37.81 -22.72
C SER A 10 -6.73 37.05 -23.82
N ILE A 11 -6.49 35.76 -23.58
CA ILE A 11 -6.10 34.81 -24.62
C ILE A 11 -7.35 34.58 -25.47
N MET A 12 -7.27 35.05 -26.72
CA MET A 12 -8.28 34.83 -27.74
C MET A 12 -8.56 33.33 -27.88
N PHE A 13 -9.77 32.90 -27.53
CA PHE A 13 -10.29 31.59 -27.92
C PHE A 13 -10.52 31.59 -29.45
N PRO A 14 -9.90 30.66 -30.22
CA PRO A 14 -10.33 30.45 -31.58
C PRO A 14 -11.74 29.83 -31.59
N ARG A 15 -12.54 30.26 -32.57
CA ARG A 15 -13.93 29.87 -32.83
C ARG A 15 -14.16 28.35 -32.73
N ALA A 16 -15.31 28.00 -32.14
CA ALA A 16 -15.78 26.67 -31.76
C ALA A 16 -16.10 25.67 -32.92
N SER A 17 -15.44 25.74 -34.08
CA SER A 17 -15.70 24.81 -35.20
C SER A 17 -14.49 23.98 -35.65
N ALA A 18 -13.33 24.09 -35.00
CA ALA A 18 -12.13 23.32 -35.34
C ALA A 18 -11.69 22.29 -34.28
N LEU A 19 -12.35 22.23 -33.12
CA LEU A 19 -11.98 21.32 -32.01
C LEU A 19 -12.72 19.97 -32.01
N ALA A 20 -13.76 19.80 -32.83
CA ALA A 20 -14.55 18.56 -32.86
C ALA A 20 -13.93 17.41 -33.70
N LYS A 21 -12.78 17.63 -34.35
CA LYS A 21 -12.10 16.59 -35.16
C LYS A 21 -10.80 16.06 -34.54
N CYS A 22 -10.38 16.57 -33.38
CA CYS A 22 -9.20 16.09 -32.66
C CYS A 22 -9.53 15.16 -31.49
N MET A 23 -10.76 14.61 -31.44
CA MET A 23 -11.18 13.60 -30.44
C MET A 23 -11.43 12.22 -31.05
N ALA A 24 -11.12 12.03 -32.34
CA ALA A 24 -11.10 10.73 -32.96
C ALA A 24 -9.66 10.20 -32.93
N THR A 25 -9.47 9.10 -32.19
CA THR A 25 -8.27 8.26 -32.23
C THR A 25 -7.08 8.71 -31.36
N VAL A 26 -7.32 8.97 -30.07
CA VAL A 26 -6.28 8.56 -29.09
C VAL A 26 -6.31 7.04 -29.06
N HIS A 27 -5.63 6.40 -30.01
CA HIS A 27 -5.24 5.01 -29.88
C HIS A 27 -4.51 4.92 -28.53
N ARG A 28 -5.07 4.13 -27.60
CA ARG A 28 -4.34 3.64 -26.43
C ARG A 28 -3.12 2.88 -26.95
N ARG A 29 -2.03 3.59 -27.26
CA ARG A 29 -0.71 2.97 -27.34
C ARG A 29 -0.43 2.49 -25.94
N GLY A 30 -0.68 1.20 -25.69
CA GLY A 30 -0.11 0.53 -24.53
C GLY A 30 1.37 0.89 -24.51
N LEU A 31 1.84 1.41 -23.38
CA LEU A 31 3.22 1.86 -23.18
C LEU A 31 4.23 0.70 -23.27
N LEU A 32 3.75 -0.53 -23.40
CA LEU A 32 4.54 -1.76 -23.44
C LEU A 32 4.56 -2.34 -24.85
N THR A 33 5.73 -2.81 -25.29
CA THR A 33 5.85 -3.64 -26.49
C THR A 33 5.05 -4.93 -26.29
N SER A 34 4.65 -5.61 -27.37
CA SER A 34 3.93 -6.89 -27.29
C SER A 34 4.67 -7.94 -26.44
N GLY A 35 6.01 -7.95 -26.50
CA GLY A 35 6.86 -8.77 -25.65
C GLY A 35 6.81 -8.38 -24.17
N ALA A 36 6.91 -7.09 -23.85
CA ALA A 36 6.81 -6.61 -22.46
C ALA A 36 5.42 -6.82 -21.86
N GLN A 37 4.36 -6.62 -22.65
CA GLN A 37 2.99 -6.89 -22.23
C GLN A 37 2.80 -8.37 -21.89
N SER A 38 3.40 -9.28 -22.66
CA SER A 38 3.37 -10.72 -22.41
C SER A 38 4.09 -11.12 -21.13
N LEU A 39 5.18 -10.44 -20.75
CA LEU A 39 5.89 -10.74 -19.51
C LEU A 39 5.08 -10.35 -18.26
N VAL A 40 4.40 -9.21 -18.29
CA VAL A 40 3.67 -8.69 -17.12
C VAL A 40 2.36 -9.45 -16.86
N SER A 41 1.76 -10.07 -17.88
CA SER A 41 0.44 -10.69 -17.77
C SER A 41 0.43 -12.21 -17.58
N LYS A 42 1.59 -12.87 -17.59
CA LYS A 42 1.66 -14.33 -17.47
C LYS A 42 1.43 -14.77 -16.02
N PRO A 43 0.70 -15.88 -15.79
CA PRO A 43 0.67 -16.50 -14.48
C PRO A 43 2.04 -17.07 -14.12
N VAL A 44 2.32 -17.21 -12.82
CA VAL A 44 3.60 -17.77 -12.33
C VAL A 44 3.91 -19.14 -12.93
N SER A 45 2.90 -19.99 -13.20
CA SER A 45 3.09 -21.30 -13.83
C SER A 45 3.72 -21.26 -15.21
N GLU A 46 3.58 -20.15 -15.94
CA GLU A 46 4.18 -19.95 -17.25
C GLU A 46 5.39 -19.00 -17.21
N GLY A 47 5.35 -18.00 -16.34
CA GLY A 47 6.42 -17.00 -16.18
C GLY A 47 7.63 -17.54 -15.42
N ASP A 48 7.40 -18.41 -14.43
CA ASP A 48 8.42 -19.02 -13.58
C ASP A 48 7.95 -20.42 -13.08
N PRO A 49 8.05 -21.46 -13.93
CA PRO A 49 7.60 -22.81 -13.58
C PRO A 49 8.30 -23.43 -12.36
N GLU A 50 9.55 -23.03 -12.09
CA GLU A 50 10.32 -23.53 -10.94
C GLU A 50 9.74 -22.99 -9.63
N MET A 51 9.46 -21.68 -9.56
CA MET A 51 8.78 -21.10 -8.41
C MET A 51 7.35 -21.60 -8.25
N PHE A 52 6.65 -21.90 -9.34
CA PHE A 52 5.34 -22.53 -9.27
C PHE A 52 5.41 -23.92 -8.62
N ASP A 53 6.41 -24.74 -8.96
CA ASP A 53 6.59 -26.05 -8.33
C ASP A 53 6.89 -25.92 -6.83
N ILE A 54 7.78 -25.01 -6.43
CA ILE A 54 8.06 -24.71 -5.01
C ILE A 54 6.77 -24.30 -4.27
N LEU A 55 5.95 -23.43 -4.86
CA LEU A 55 4.67 -23.02 -4.29
C LEU A 55 3.72 -24.22 -4.11
N GLN A 56 3.69 -25.16 -5.05
CA GLN A 56 2.86 -26.36 -4.96
C GLN A 56 3.35 -27.32 -3.86
N GLN A 57 4.67 -27.47 -3.72
CA GLN A 57 5.27 -28.24 -2.63
C GLN A 57 4.92 -27.63 -1.26
N GLU A 58 5.02 -26.32 -1.09
CA GLU A 58 4.66 -25.66 0.18
C GLU A 58 3.16 -25.76 0.48
N ARG A 59 2.29 -25.60 -0.53
CA ARG A 59 0.85 -25.85 -0.38
C ARG A 59 0.55 -27.28 0.05
N HIS A 60 1.29 -28.25 -0.48
CA HIS A 60 1.15 -29.65 -0.08
C HIS A 60 1.60 -29.83 1.38
N ARG A 61 2.76 -29.30 1.76
CA ARG A 61 3.27 -29.36 3.14
C ARG A 61 2.26 -28.80 4.13
N GLN A 62 1.75 -27.58 3.90
CA GLN A 62 0.79 -26.93 4.81
C GLN A 62 -0.50 -27.74 4.98
N LYS A 63 -1.00 -28.38 3.92
CA LYS A 63 -2.23 -29.20 3.98
C LYS A 63 -2.08 -30.53 4.70
N HIS A 64 -0.86 -31.07 4.73
CA HIS A 64 -0.58 -32.42 5.23
C HIS A 64 0.36 -32.43 6.45
N SER A 65 0.60 -31.26 7.05
CA SER A 65 1.38 -31.11 8.28
C SER A 65 0.51 -30.66 9.43
N ILE A 66 0.86 -31.10 10.64
CA ILE A 66 0.31 -30.53 11.88
C ILE A 66 1.23 -29.37 12.29
N THR A 67 0.78 -28.13 12.12
CA THR A 67 1.53 -26.94 12.54
C THR A 67 1.31 -26.69 14.03
N LEU A 68 2.37 -26.81 14.83
CA LEU A 68 2.35 -26.57 16.28
C LEU A 68 3.13 -25.31 16.70
N ILE A 69 3.60 -24.52 15.73
CA ILE A 69 4.31 -23.27 15.99
C ILE A 69 3.26 -22.22 16.40
N PRO A 70 3.31 -21.69 17.63
CA PRO A 70 2.21 -20.86 18.18
C PRO A 70 2.05 -19.50 17.50
N SER A 71 3.08 -19.03 16.80
CA SER A 71 3.07 -17.77 16.06
C SER A 71 2.70 -17.92 14.58
N GLU A 72 2.61 -19.15 14.06
CA GLU A 72 2.17 -19.39 12.69
C GLU A 72 0.65 -19.46 12.61
N ASN A 73 0.09 -19.04 11.46
CA ASN A 73 -1.34 -19.13 11.20
C ASN A 73 -1.61 -19.20 9.68
N PHE A 74 -2.79 -19.67 9.31
CA PHE A 74 -3.27 -19.68 7.93
C PHE A 74 -4.21 -18.51 7.69
N THR A 75 -3.78 -17.55 6.87
CA THR A 75 -4.61 -16.40 6.53
C THR A 75 -5.72 -16.75 5.53
N SER A 76 -6.73 -15.89 5.45
CA SER A 76 -7.86 -16.09 4.53
C SER A 76 -7.47 -15.83 3.07
N LYS A 77 -8.20 -16.44 2.14
CA LYS A 77 -8.03 -16.19 0.70
C LYS A 77 -8.23 -14.72 0.33
N ALA A 78 -9.18 -14.04 0.97
CA ALA A 78 -9.45 -12.62 0.74
C ALA A 78 -8.24 -11.72 1.09
N VAL A 79 -7.50 -12.05 2.15
CA VAL A 79 -6.26 -11.33 2.50
C VAL A 79 -5.18 -11.58 1.45
N MET A 80 -5.02 -12.83 1.00
CA MET A 80 -4.04 -13.17 -0.05
C MET A 80 -4.36 -12.48 -1.39
N ASP A 81 -5.65 -12.37 -1.75
CA ASP A 81 -6.09 -11.68 -2.97
C ASP A 81 -5.70 -10.20 -2.98
N LEU A 82 -5.91 -9.52 -1.85
CA LEU A 82 -5.56 -8.10 -1.73
C LEU A 82 -4.05 -7.88 -1.66
N LEU A 83 -3.31 -8.80 -1.02
CA LEU A 83 -1.86 -8.67 -0.89
C LEU A 83 -1.17 -8.68 -2.27
N GLY A 84 -1.62 -9.51 -3.21
CA GLY A 84 -1.08 -9.57 -4.57
C GLY A 84 -1.78 -8.66 -5.59
N SER A 85 -2.54 -7.66 -5.14
CA SER A 85 -3.35 -6.78 -6.00
C SER A 85 -2.58 -5.54 -6.47
N GLU A 86 -3.25 -4.74 -7.31
CA GLU A 86 -2.72 -3.49 -7.85
C GLU A 86 -2.47 -2.40 -6.79
N LEU A 87 -2.95 -2.59 -5.55
CA LEU A 87 -2.63 -1.70 -4.43
C LEU A 87 -1.12 -1.57 -4.21
N GLN A 88 -0.33 -2.60 -4.53
CA GLN A 88 1.12 -2.57 -4.41
C GLN A 88 1.82 -1.60 -5.39
N ASN A 89 1.15 -1.21 -6.47
CA ASN A 89 1.77 -0.37 -7.51
C ASN A 89 1.88 1.10 -7.09
N LYS A 90 1.23 1.52 -6.00
CA LYS A 90 1.07 2.94 -5.66
C LYS A 90 2.05 3.39 -4.58
N TYR A 91 2.87 4.37 -4.92
CA TYR A 91 3.68 5.13 -3.96
C TYR A 91 2.81 6.16 -3.22
N SER A 92 2.77 6.09 -1.90
CA SER A 92 1.80 6.79 -1.05
C SER A 92 2.41 7.40 0.22
N GLU A 93 3.64 7.93 0.11
CA GLU A 93 4.32 8.59 1.23
C GLU A 93 3.48 9.72 1.85
N GLY A 94 3.49 9.79 3.18
CA GLY A 94 2.65 10.66 3.99
C GLY A 94 1.49 9.91 4.66
N TYR A 95 0.46 10.65 5.04
CA TYR A 95 -0.76 10.11 5.65
C TYR A 95 -1.98 10.46 4.81
N PRO A 96 -3.14 9.79 4.99
CA PRO A 96 -4.37 10.14 4.28
C PRO A 96 -4.68 11.65 4.37
N GLY A 97 -4.95 12.29 3.22
CA GLY A 97 -5.17 13.74 3.12
C GLY A 97 -3.90 14.60 3.07
N GLU A 98 -2.76 14.10 3.53
CA GLU A 98 -1.47 14.81 3.60
C GLU A 98 -0.37 13.98 2.93
N ARG A 99 -0.56 13.72 1.63
CA ARG A 99 0.36 12.92 0.80
C ARG A 99 1.34 13.82 0.06
N TYR A 100 2.59 13.36 -0.07
CA TYR A 100 3.59 14.05 -0.89
C TYR A 100 3.32 13.93 -2.40
N TYR A 101 2.59 12.88 -2.81
CA TYR A 101 2.30 12.56 -4.21
C TYR A 101 0.80 12.54 -4.50
N GLY A 102 0.43 12.90 -5.73
CA GLY A 102 -0.96 12.85 -6.20
C GLY A 102 -1.48 11.43 -6.48
N GLY A 103 -2.80 11.34 -6.76
CA GLY A 103 -3.48 10.11 -7.18
C GLY A 103 -3.70 9.07 -6.07
N ASN A 104 -3.71 9.50 -4.80
CA ASN A 104 -3.83 8.62 -3.63
C ASN A 104 -5.27 8.51 -3.09
N GLU A 105 -6.28 9.02 -3.79
CA GLU A 105 -7.66 9.09 -3.30
C GLU A 105 -8.25 7.71 -2.93
N ILE A 106 -7.80 6.65 -3.62
CA ILE A 106 -8.22 5.27 -3.32
C ILE A 106 -7.37 4.64 -2.22
N ILE A 107 -6.07 4.96 -2.17
CA ILE A 107 -5.17 4.47 -1.12
C ILE A 107 -5.53 5.08 0.23
N ASP A 108 -5.90 6.36 0.25
CA ASP A 108 -6.39 7.05 1.44
C ASP A 108 -7.67 6.41 1.97
N LYS A 109 -8.59 6.00 1.09
CA LYS A 109 -9.78 5.23 1.48
C LYS A 109 -9.41 3.90 2.12
N SER A 110 -8.47 3.16 1.53
CA SER A 110 -8.06 1.86 2.09
C SER A 110 -7.36 2.00 3.44
N GLU A 111 -6.46 2.97 3.58
CA GLU A 111 -5.71 3.19 4.82
C GLU A 111 -6.63 3.72 5.93
N SER A 112 -7.50 4.69 5.63
CA SER A 112 -8.47 5.21 6.60
C SER A 112 -9.45 4.13 7.07
N LEU A 113 -9.89 3.24 6.16
CA LEU A 113 -10.72 2.10 6.52
C LEU A 113 -9.97 1.10 7.42
N CYS A 114 -8.69 0.84 7.14
CA CYS A 114 -7.85 -0.01 7.97
C CYS A 114 -7.70 0.55 9.39
N GLN A 115 -7.41 1.84 9.51
CA GLN A 115 -7.31 2.54 10.80
C GLN A 115 -8.63 2.47 11.58
N ALA A 116 -9.76 2.78 10.94
CA ALA A 116 -11.07 2.73 11.58
C ALA A 116 -11.41 1.31 12.08
N ARG A 117 -11.18 0.29 11.25
CA ARG A 117 -11.40 -1.11 11.63
C ARG A 117 -10.46 -1.59 12.74
N ALA A 118 -9.23 -1.12 12.78
CA ALA A 118 -8.30 -1.45 13.86
C ALA A 118 -8.80 -0.91 15.20
N LEU A 119 -9.26 0.35 15.25
CA LEU A 119 -9.84 0.92 16.47
C LEU A 119 -11.13 0.19 16.88
N GLU A 120 -12.01 -0.11 15.92
CA GLU A 120 -13.26 -0.85 16.15
C GLU A 120 -12.99 -2.25 16.71
N LEU A 121 -12.03 -2.99 16.12
CA LEU A 121 -11.67 -4.35 16.53
C LEU A 121 -11.26 -4.43 18.00
N TYR A 122 -10.56 -3.42 18.50
CA TYR A 122 -10.12 -3.34 19.90
C TYR A 122 -11.08 -2.54 20.80
N GLY A 123 -12.23 -2.10 20.28
CA GLY A 123 -13.23 -1.34 21.05
C GLY A 123 -12.73 0.02 21.54
N LEU A 124 -11.84 0.66 20.79
CA LEU A 124 -11.16 1.90 21.18
C LEU A 124 -11.93 3.14 20.73
N ASP A 125 -12.09 4.10 21.64
CA ASP A 125 -12.65 5.41 21.35
C ASP A 125 -11.68 6.23 20.46
N PRO A 126 -12.06 6.59 19.21
CA PRO A 126 -11.19 7.35 18.31
C PRO A 126 -10.83 8.75 18.82
N ALA A 127 -11.56 9.30 19.79
CA ALA A 127 -11.19 10.56 20.43
C ALA A 127 -10.03 10.42 21.41
N LYS A 128 -9.73 9.20 21.86
CA LYS A 128 -8.66 8.89 22.84
C LYS A 128 -7.50 8.12 22.24
N TRP A 129 -7.77 7.34 21.19
CA TRP A 129 -6.81 6.46 20.56
C TRP A 129 -6.64 6.78 19.09
N GLY A 130 -5.39 6.94 18.68
CA GLY A 130 -4.98 6.87 17.29
C GLY A 130 -4.36 5.51 16.97
N VAL A 131 -4.20 5.21 15.68
CA VAL A 131 -3.51 4.01 15.22
C VAL A 131 -2.69 4.32 13.97
N ASN A 132 -1.46 3.79 13.92
CA ASN A 132 -0.65 3.78 12.71
C ASN A 132 -0.60 2.35 12.17
N VAL A 133 -1.05 2.17 10.92
CA VAL A 133 -1.14 0.87 10.23
C VAL A 133 -0.05 0.66 9.16
N GLN A 134 0.95 1.56 9.11
CA GLN A 134 2.05 1.54 8.15
C GLN A 134 3.29 0.71 8.57
N PRO A 135 3.52 0.31 9.85
CA PRO A 135 4.68 -0.51 10.17
C PRO A 135 4.71 -1.84 9.40
N LEU A 136 5.85 -2.14 8.78
CA LEU A 136 5.99 -3.27 7.86
C LEU A 136 5.94 -4.65 8.55
N SER A 137 6.29 -4.70 9.83
CA SER A 137 6.24 -5.88 10.69
C SER A 137 6.37 -5.47 12.17
N GLY A 138 6.32 -6.43 13.09
CA GLY A 138 6.38 -6.17 14.53
C GLY A 138 7.69 -5.54 15.01
N ALA A 139 8.84 -6.06 14.56
CA ALA A 139 10.14 -5.52 14.98
C ALA A 139 10.38 -4.06 14.53
N PRO A 140 10.10 -3.67 13.27
CA PRO A 140 10.10 -2.27 12.87
C PRO A 140 9.12 -1.40 13.66
N ALA A 141 7.91 -1.91 13.97
CA ALA A 141 6.93 -1.15 14.76
C ALA A 141 7.48 -0.77 16.14
N ASN A 142 8.12 -1.71 16.84
CA ASN A 142 8.79 -1.46 18.11
C ASN A 142 9.89 -0.40 17.97
N LEU A 143 10.74 -0.53 16.94
CA LEU A 143 11.81 0.44 16.69
C LEU A 143 11.27 1.85 16.44
N TYR A 144 10.15 1.99 15.73
CA TYR A 144 9.50 3.28 15.48
C TYR A 144 8.97 3.90 16.77
N VAL A 145 8.39 3.10 17.66
CA VAL A 145 7.96 3.58 18.99
C VAL A 145 9.15 4.07 19.80
N TYR A 146 10.23 3.28 19.89
CA TYR A 146 11.43 3.68 20.62
C TYR A 146 12.01 4.98 20.07
N SER A 147 12.08 5.11 18.74
CA SER A 147 12.59 6.31 18.09
C SER A 147 11.70 7.53 18.30
N ALA A 148 10.39 7.33 18.53
CA ALA A 148 9.43 8.41 18.74
C ALA A 148 9.41 8.93 20.19
N ILE A 149 9.70 8.07 21.17
CA ILE A 149 9.56 8.42 22.59
C ILE A 149 10.89 8.45 23.37
N MET A 150 11.97 7.91 22.80
CA MET A 150 13.27 7.80 23.46
C MET A 150 14.36 8.57 22.73
N ASN A 151 15.31 9.09 23.51
CA ASN A 151 16.56 9.66 22.99
C ASN A 151 17.67 8.62 22.91
N VAL A 152 18.70 8.92 22.13
CA VAL A 152 19.92 8.10 22.06
C VAL A 152 20.58 8.00 23.44
N GLY A 153 20.81 6.78 23.91
CA GLY A 153 21.44 6.50 25.20
C GLY A 153 20.48 6.32 26.39
N GLU A 154 19.18 6.52 26.18
CA GLU A 154 18.17 6.19 27.19
C GLU A 154 18.03 4.67 27.38
N ARG A 155 17.43 4.27 28.50
CA ARG A 155 17.37 2.88 28.92
C ARG A 155 15.97 2.31 28.69
N LEU A 156 15.91 1.16 28.04
CA LEU A 156 14.71 0.33 27.91
C LEU A 156 14.88 -0.91 28.79
N MET A 157 13.82 -1.34 29.45
CA MET A 157 13.75 -2.62 30.14
C MET A 157 12.66 -3.48 29.49
N GLY A 158 12.97 -4.74 29.24
CA GLY A 158 12.06 -5.75 28.70
C GLY A 158 12.31 -7.09 29.38
N LEU A 159 11.48 -8.08 29.03
CA LEU A 159 11.69 -9.46 29.46
C LEU A 159 12.93 -10.04 28.77
N ASP A 160 13.75 -10.81 29.49
CA ASP A 160 14.93 -11.44 28.92
C ASP A 160 14.56 -12.55 27.92
N LEU A 161 15.40 -12.79 26.91
CA LEU A 161 15.09 -13.73 25.83
C LEU A 161 14.90 -15.18 26.32
N PRO A 162 15.75 -15.73 27.22
CA PRO A 162 15.55 -17.07 27.77
C PRO A 162 14.28 -17.20 28.63
N ASP A 163 13.80 -16.08 29.17
CA ASP A 163 12.57 -16.00 29.97
C ASP A 163 11.31 -15.77 29.11
N GLY A 164 11.45 -15.82 27.77
CA GLY A 164 10.35 -15.68 26.82
C GLY A 164 10.15 -14.26 26.29
N GLY A 165 11.14 -13.39 26.43
CA GLY A 165 11.17 -12.08 25.79
C GLY A 165 11.28 -12.15 24.25
N HIS A 166 11.16 -10.99 23.61
CA HIS A 166 11.41 -10.78 22.19
C HIS A 166 12.18 -9.48 22.00
#